data_AF-A0A3Q1ARY6-F1
#
_entry.id   AF-A0A3Q1ARY6-F1
#
_cell.length_a   1.000
_cell.length_b   1.000
_cell.length_c   1.000
_cell.angle_alpha   90.00
_cell.angle_beta   90.00
_cell.angle_gamma   90.00
#
_symmetry.space_group_name_H-M   'P 1'
#
loop_
_entity.id
_entity.type
_entity.pdbx_description
1 polymer ?
#
loop_
_entity_poly.entity_id
_entity_poly.type
_entity_poly.pdbx_seq_one_letter_code
_entity_poly.pdbx_strand_id
1 'polypeptide(L)'
;MSVTSLRALRCAQERLTTRAHASCVKRKQASGIMSIEDPFFVVKGEVQKALSRARGLFDRWEELLQDGTQVSRDELDWSANELRNCLRAIDWDLEDLSETISIVESNPGKFRLGDNELQERRDFVERTRKSVQEMKDQLSSPSAVAQAEKKNRQALLASTGQDRSTGLEAHLVSANSRYIQEQQEQQQLIMQEQDEQLELVSGSIRVLKDMSGRIGDELDEQAVMLGDFGDEMDQTSSRMDSVLKKLEKVSHMTSNSK
;
A
#
# COMPACT_ATOMS: atom_id res chain seq x y z
N MET A 1 0.28 22.24 13.99
CA MET A 1 -0.15 21.96 12.59
C MET A 1 -1.69 22.01 12.47
N SER A 2 -2.28 22.30 11.29
CA SER A 2 -3.76 22.33 11.19
C SER A 2 -4.33 20.92 11.43
N VAL A 3 -5.54 20.84 11.98
CA VAL A 3 -6.26 19.57 12.30
C VAL A 3 -6.36 18.65 11.06
N THR A 4 -6.30 19.24 9.87
CA THR A 4 -6.27 18.55 8.56
C THR A 4 -4.98 17.76 8.34
N SER A 5 -3.83 18.28 8.81
CA SER A 5 -2.52 17.63 8.68
C SER A 5 -2.39 16.40 9.59
N LEU A 6 -2.94 16.48 10.81
CA LEU A 6 -2.98 15.36 11.76
C LEU A 6 -3.92 14.22 11.32
N ARG A 7 -4.97 14.53 10.55
CA ARG A 7 -5.82 13.51 9.90
C ARG A 7 -5.11 12.84 8.71
N ALA A 8 -4.33 13.60 7.93
CA ALA A 8 -3.54 13.06 6.83
C ALA A 8 -2.42 12.12 7.30
N LEU A 9 -1.73 12.48 8.40
CA LEU A 9 -0.71 11.65 9.03
C LEU A 9 -1.28 10.35 9.62
N ARG A 10 -2.43 10.40 10.30
CA ARG A 10 -3.12 9.18 10.77
C ARG A 10 -3.52 8.26 9.62
N CYS A 11 -4.01 8.82 8.52
CA CYS A 11 -4.40 8.04 7.34
C CYS A 11 -3.19 7.43 6.60
N ALA A 12 -2.02 8.08 6.64
CA ALA A 12 -0.77 7.51 6.11
C ALA A 12 -0.23 6.39 7.02
N GLN A 13 -0.37 6.53 8.34
CA GLN A 13 0.10 5.56 9.33
C GLN A 13 -0.77 4.29 9.38
N GLU A 14 -2.09 4.41 9.14
CA GLU A 14 -2.99 3.27 8.96
C GLU A 14 -2.74 2.50 7.65
N ARG A 15 -2.26 3.18 6.60
CA ARG A 15 -1.89 2.55 5.30
C ARG A 15 -0.55 1.80 5.34
N LEU A 16 0.39 2.25 6.17
CA LEU A 16 1.68 1.55 6.35
C LEU A 16 1.54 0.29 7.21
N THR A 17 0.62 0.28 8.17
CA THR A 17 0.37 -0.87 9.05
C THR A 17 -0.42 -1.98 8.37
N THR A 18 -1.37 -1.66 7.48
CA THR A 18 -2.06 -2.65 6.62
C THR A 18 -1.12 -3.30 5.60
N ARG A 19 -0.15 -2.54 5.07
CA ARG A 19 0.86 -3.03 4.11
C ARG A 19 1.82 -4.07 4.71
N ALA A 20 2.14 -3.97 5.99
CA ALA A 20 2.97 -4.95 6.70
C ALA A 20 2.23 -6.29 6.94
N HIS A 21 0.92 -6.24 7.19
CA HIS A 21 0.12 -7.44 7.46
C HIS A 21 -0.15 -8.26 6.17
N ALA A 22 -0.41 -7.59 5.04
CA ALA A 22 -0.63 -8.25 3.75
C ALA A 22 0.64 -8.95 3.20
N SER A 23 1.81 -8.38 3.45
CA SER A 23 3.08 -8.96 2.99
C SER A 23 3.51 -10.21 3.79
N CYS A 24 3.11 -10.32 5.07
CA CYS A 24 3.39 -11.47 5.92
C CYS A 24 2.54 -12.71 5.53
N VAL A 25 1.30 -12.50 5.07
CA VAL A 25 0.41 -13.58 4.60
C VAL A 25 0.91 -14.19 3.27
N LYS A 26 1.50 -13.38 2.37
CA LYS A 26 2.03 -13.83 1.07
C LYS A 26 3.17 -14.87 1.16
N ARG A 27 3.82 -15.06 2.32
CA ARG A 27 4.96 -15.98 2.46
C ARG A 27 4.64 -17.36 3.08
N LYS A 28 3.45 -17.58 3.61
CA LYS A 28 3.12 -18.80 4.39
C LYS A 28 2.07 -19.73 3.75
N GLN A 29 1.60 -19.43 2.54
CA GLN A 29 0.50 -20.15 1.88
C GLN A 29 0.90 -20.97 0.63
N ALA A 30 2.16 -21.43 0.57
CA ALA A 30 2.64 -22.30 -0.52
C ALA A 30 2.75 -23.79 -0.13
N SER A 31 2.02 -24.26 0.89
CA SER A 31 1.94 -25.69 1.21
C SER A 31 0.62 -26.03 1.91
N GLY A 32 -0.19 -26.90 1.32
CA GLY A 32 -1.33 -27.56 1.98
C GLY A 32 -2.69 -27.38 1.29
N ILE A 33 -3.19 -28.49 0.73
CA ILE A 33 -4.50 -28.66 0.10
C ILE A 33 -5.63 -28.63 1.16
N MET A 34 -6.60 -27.74 1.01
CA MET A 34 -8.07 -27.98 1.06
C MET A 34 -8.79 -26.65 0.77
N SER A 35 -9.87 -26.71 -0.01
CA SER A 35 -10.62 -25.57 -0.55
C SER A 35 -11.10 -24.59 0.53
N ILE A 36 -10.38 -23.48 0.66
CA ILE A 36 -10.90 -22.21 1.14
C ILE A 36 -10.91 -21.31 -0.10
N GLU A 37 -12.03 -20.65 -0.35
CA GLU A 37 -12.33 -19.76 -1.48
C GLU A 37 -11.11 -19.28 -2.29
N ASP A 38 -11.10 -19.55 -3.59
CA ASP A 38 -9.98 -19.16 -4.45
C ASP A 38 -9.66 -17.67 -4.26
N PRO A 39 -8.40 -17.33 -3.88
CA PRO A 39 -8.00 -15.97 -3.52
C PRO A 39 -8.37 -14.92 -4.58
N PHE A 40 -8.41 -15.33 -5.85
CA PHE A 40 -8.85 -14.47 -6.93
C PHE A 40 -10.26 -13.93 -6.71
N PHE A 41 -11.21 -14.76 -6.27
CA PHE A 41 -12.61 -14.34 -6.09
C PHE A 41 -12.80 -13.43 -4.87
N VAL A 42 -12.00 -13.62 -3.82
CA VAL A 42 -11.98 -12.74 -2.65
C VAL A 42 -11.54 -11.33 -3.07
N VAL A 43 -10.37 -11.24 -3.71
CA VAL A 43 -9.82 -9.96 -4.16
C VAL A 43 -10.70 -9.34 -5.26
N LYS A 44 -11.27 -10.15 -6.17
CA LYS A 44 -12.26 -9.67 -7.14
C LYS A 44 -13.46 -9.01 -6.46
N GLY A 45 -13.99 -9.60 -5.39
CA GLY A 45 -15.08 -9.02 -4.61
C GLY A 45 -14.70 -7.70 -3.95
N GLU A 46 -13.49 -7.62 -3.39
CA GLU A 46 -12.95 -6.38 -2.81
C GLU A 46 -12.77 -5.28 -3.87
N VAL A 47 -12.20 -5.63 -5.02
CA VAL A 47 -12.04 -4.72 -6.18
C VAL A 47 -13.40 -4.23 -6.67
N GLN A 48 -14.41 -5.09 -6.77
CA GLN A 48 -15.76 -4.68 -7.20
C GLN A 48 -16.41 -3.73 -6.18
N LYS A 49 -16.22 -3.97 -4.89
CA LYS A 49 -16.69 -3.07 -3.82
C LYS A 49 -15.98 -1.73 -3.87
N ALA A 50 -14.65 -1.74 -4.03
CA ALA A 50 -13.84 -0.53 -4.17
C ALA A 50 -14.22 0.27 -5.42
N LEU A 51 -14.47 -0.41 -6.55
CA LEU A 51 -14.93 0.22 -7.79
C LEU A 51 -16.31 0.86 -7.62
N SER A 52 -17.23 0.19 -6.92
CA SER A 52 -18.56 0.75 -6.61
C SER A 52 -18.44 2.02 -5.75
N ARG A 53 -17.53 2.03 -4.77
CA ARG A 53 -17.21 3.23 -3.99
C ARG A 53 -16.61 4.33 -4.85
N ALA A 54 -15.67 3.99 -5.72
CA ALA A 54 -15.01 4.94 -6.62
C ALA A 54 -16.02 5.61 -7.56
N ARG A 55 -16.99 4.84 -8.09
CA ARG A 55 -18.09 5.38 -8.91
C ARG A 55 -18.95 6.37 -8.13
N GLY A 56 -19.35 6.04 -6.90
CA GLY A 56 -20.12 6.97 -6.06
C GLY A 56 -19.34 8.26 -5.74
N LEU A 57 -18.03 8.16 -5.52
CA LEU A 57 -17.16 9.33 -5.36
C LEU A 57 -17.01 10.14 -6.65
N PHE A 58 -16.98 9.47 -7.80
CA PHE A 58 -16.92 10.08 -9.12
C PHE A 58 -18.20 10.86 -9.44
N ASP A 59 -19.37 10.26 -9.26
CA ASP A 59 -20.67 10.91 -9.48
C ASP A 59 -20.82 12.15 -8.58
N ARG A 60 -20.42 12.02 -7.30
CA ARG A 60 -20.41 13.16 -6.38
C ARG A 60 -19.47 14.26 -6.85
N TRP A 61 -18.24 13.91 -7.24
CA TRP A 61 -17.27 14.89 -7.75
C TRP A 61 -17.79 15.60 -9.02
N GLU A 62 -18.45 14.89 -9.91
CA GLU A 62 -19.08 15.46 -11.11
C GLU A 62 -20.23 16.43 -10.75
N GLU A 63 -21.07 16.09 -9.77
CA GLU A 63 -22.10 16.99 -9.23
C GLU A 63 -21.50 18.27 -8.64
N LEU A 64 -20.36 18.17 -7.93
CA LEU A 64 -19.66 19.33 -7.38
C LEU A 64 -19.07 20.24 -8.46
N LEU A 65 -18.78 19.71 -9.66
CA LEU A 65 -18.29 20.49 -10.80
C LEU A 65 -19.40 21.32 -11.47
N GLN A 66 -20.65 20.86 -11.45
CA GLN A 66 -21.76 21.55 -12.11
C GLN A 66 -21.96 23.00 -11.60
N ASP A 67 -22.31 23.89 -12.54
CA ASP A 67 -22.55 25.32 -12.28
C ASP A 67 -23.89 25.46 -11.55
N GLY A 68 -23.88 26.01 -10.31
CA GLY A 68 -25.07 26.18 -9.47
C GLY A 68 -24.92 25.67 -8.04
N THR A 69 -23.99 24.75 -7.79
CA THR A 69 -23.74 24.22 -6.45
C THR A 69 -22.76 25.13 -5.69
N GLN A 70 -23.22 25.80 -4.63
CA GLN A 70 -22.34 26.52 -3.69
C GLN A 70 -21.61 25.50 -2.83
N VAL A 71 -20.39 25.16 -3.24
CA VAL A 71 -19.55 24.13 -2.60
C VAL A 71 -18.26 24.78 -2.15
N SER A 72 -17.81 24.43 -0.95
CA SER A 72 -16.50 24.88 -0.46
C SER A 72 -15.39 24.31 -1.34
N ARG A 73 -14.37 25.13 -1.63
CA ARG A 73 -13.14 24.69 -2.32
C ARG A 73 -12.57 23.42 -1.69
N ASP A 74 -12.55 23.39 -0.35
CA ASP A 74 -12.00 22.27 0.42
C ASP A 74 -12.76 20.96 0.16
N GLU A 75 -14.06 21.02 -0.11
CA GLU A 75 -14.89 19.84 -0.40
C GLU A 75 -14.61 19.29 -1.81
N LEU A 76 -14.43 20.16 -2.81
CA LEU A 76 -14.09 19.77 -4.18
C LEU A 76 -12.68 19.17 -4.24
N ASP A 77 -11.69 19.83 -3.62
CA ASP A 77 -10.32 19.35 -3.55
C ASP A 77 -10.24 18.02 -2.76
N TRP A 78 -10.98 17.90 -1.65
CA TRP A 78 -11.07 16.67 -0.88
C TRP A 78 -11.71 15.53 -1.70
N SER A 79 -12.83 15.77 -2.36
CA SER A 79 -13.53 14.75 -3.16
C SER A 79 -12.66 14.26 -4.32
N ALA A 80 -11.97 15.17 -5.02
CA ALA A 80 -11.05 14.81 -6.09
C ALA A 80 -9.85 14.00 -5.56
N ASN A 81 -9.27 14.37 -4.42
CA ASN A 81 -8.16 13.65 -3.81
C ASN A 81 -8.57 12.25 -3.29
N GLU A 82 -9.72 12.14 -2.66
CA GLU A 82 -10.25 10.87 -2.14
C GLU A 82 -10.51 9.89 -3.30
N LEU A 83 -11.07 10.38 -4.40
CA LEU A 83 -11.27 9.60 -5.62
C LEU A 83 -9.95 9.14 -6.24
N ARG A 84 -8.95 10.02 -6.40
CA ARG A 84 -7.61 9.63 -6.88
C ARG A 84 -6.97 8.54 -6.02
N ASN A 85 -7.12 8.64 -4.69
CA ASN A 85 -6.62 7.62 -3.77
C ASN A 85 -7.35 6.28 -3.93
N CYS A 86 -8.66 6.31 -4.10
CA CYS A 86 -9.45 5.10 -4.34
C CYS A 86 -9.07 4.41 -5.65
N LEU A 87 -8.94 5.18 -6.75
CA LEU A 87 -8.55 4.66 -8.06
C LEU A 87 -7.15 4.04 -8.03
N ARG A 88 -6.19 4.68 -7.35
CA ARG A 88 -4.83 4.16 -7.18
C ARG A 88 -4.80 2.85 -6.39
N ALA A 89 -5.62 2.71 -5.35
CA ALA A 89 -5.71 1.46 -4.60
C ALA A 89 -6.20 0.32 -5.50
N ILE A 90 -7.23 0.59 -6.33
CA ILE A 90 -7.75 -0.39 -7.29
C ILE A 90 -6.68 -0.77 -8.32
N ASP A 91 -5.87 0.16 -8.84
CA ASP A 91 -4.80 -0.18 -9.79
C ASP A 91 -3.81 -1.18 -9.21
N TRP A 92 -3.42 -1.01 -7.95
CA TRP A 92 -2.50 -1.93 -7.25
C TRP A 92 -3.13 -3.32 -7.12
N ASP A 93 -4.40 -3.41 -6.73
CA ASP A 93 -5.09 -4.69 -6.64
C ASP A 93 -5.20 -5.38 -8.01
N LEU A 94 -5.42 -4.61 -9.09
CA LEU A 94 -5.46 -5.12 -10.46
C LEU A 94 -4.08 -5.57 -10.98
N GLU A 95 -3.00 -4.92 -10.54
CA GLU A 95 -1.63 -5.33 -10.85
C GLU A 95 -1.32 -6.67 -10.20
N ASP A 96 -1.59 -6.81 -8.89
CA ASP A 96 -1.45 -8.08 -8.14
C ASP A 96 -2.28 -9.22 -8.76
N LEU A 97 -3.53 -8.94 -9.18
CA LEU A 97 -4.37 -9.92 -9.88
C LEU A 97 -3.78 -10.33 -11.23
N SER A 98 -3.21 -9.38 -11.99
CA SER A 98 -2.59 -9.68 -13.28
C SER A 98 -1.31 -10.51 -13.16
N GLU A 99 -0.48 -10.24 -12.15
CA GLU A 99 0.69 -11.07 -11.83
C GLU A 99 0.27 -12.50 -11.45
N THR A 100 -0.79 -12.63 -10.64
CA THR A 100 -1.32 -13.93 -10.24
C THR A 100 -1.83 -14.73 -11.44
N ILE A 101 -2.53 -14.08 -12.37
CA ILE A 101 -2.98 -14.72 -13.63
C ILE A 101 -1.77 -15.20 -14.45
N SER A 102 -0.73 -14.37 -14.61
CA SER A 102 0.50 -14.72 -15.35
C SER A 102 1.25 -15.92 -14.73
N ILE A 103 1.29 -16.02 -13.40
CA ILE A 103 1.90 -17.16 -12.69
C ILE A 103 1.12 -18.46 -12.97
N VAL A 104 -0.21 -18.38 -12.99
CA VAL A 104 -1.09 -19.53 -13.27
C VAL A 104 -0.96 -19.98 -14.72
N GLU A 105 -0.94 -19.04 -15.67
CA GLU A 105 -0.70 -19.31 -17.09
C GLU A 105 0.64 -20.00 -17.35
N SER A 106 1.68 -19.61 -16.59
CA SER A 106 3.01 -20.20 -16.71
C SER A 106 3.11 -21.63 -16.13
N ASN A 107 2.12 -22.08 -15.34
CA ASN A 107 2.17 -23.37 -14.64
C ASN A 107 0.83 -24.16 -14.69
N PRO A 108 0.31 -24.48 -15.89
CA PRO A 108 -1.02 -25.11 -16.04
C PRO A 108 -1.11 -26.51 -15.41
N GLY A 109 -0.01 -27.24 -15.27
CA GLY A 109 0.01 -28.55 -14.60
C GLY A 109 -0.15 -28.48 -13.07
N LYS A 110 0.17 -27.34 -12.45
CA LYS A 110 0.06 -27.13 -11.00
C LYS A 110 -1.30 -26.56 -10.60
N PHE A 111 -1.87 -25.73 -11.46
CA PHE A 111 -3.14 -25.05 -11.24
C PHE A 111 -4.20 -25.64 -12.16
N ARG A 112 -5.18 -26.35 -11.59
CA ARG A 112 -6.27 -26.99 -12.35
C ARG A 112 -7.34 -25.98 -12.77
N LEU A 113 -6.95 -24.88 -13.43
CA LEU A 113 -7.87 -23.89 -14.00
C LEU A 113 -8.08 -24.17 -15.49
N GLY A 114 -9.32 -24.01 -15.96
CA GLY A 114 -9.62 -24.09 -17.40
C GLY A 114 -9.25 -22.80 -18.13
N ASP A 115 -8.93 -22.90 -19.43
CA ASP A 115 -8.60 -21.74 -20.28
C ASP A 115 -9.72 -20.70 -20.32
N ASN A 116 -10.98 -21.15 -20.30
CA ASN A 116 -12.16 -20.30 -20.24
C ASN A 116 -12.19 -19.47 -18.94
N GLU A 117 -11.89 -20.10 -17.81
CA GLU A 117 -11.87 -19.43 -16.52
C GLU A 117 -10.73 -18.41 -16.46
N LEU A 118 -9.55 -18.76 -16.95
CA LEU A 118 -8.44 -17.82 -17.08
C LEU A 118 -8.79 -16.62 -17.98
N GLN A 119 -9.52 -16.85 -19.07
CA GLN A 119 -10.00 -15.77 -19.93
C GLN A 119 -10.97 -14.85 -19.19
N GLU A 120 -11.92 -15.39 -18.43
CA GLU A 120 -12.84 -14.57 -17.62
C GLU A 120 -12.11 -13.71 -16.58
N ARG A 121 -11.01 -14.23 -15.99
CA ARG A 121 -10.15 -13.47 -15.07
C ARG A 121 -9.46 -12.32 -15.78
N ARG A 122 -8.89 -12.56 -16.96
CA ARG A 122 -8.28 -11.51 -17.82
C ARG A 122 -9.30 -10.44 -18.17
N ASP A 123 -10.46 -10.85 -18.66
CA ASP A 123 -11.54 -9.93 -19.06
C ASP A 123 -12.02 -9.08 -17.89
N PHE A 124 -12.07 -9.63 -16.68
CA PHE A 124 -12.42 -8.86 -15.48
C PHE A 124 -11.38 -7.77 -15.17
N VAL A 125 -10.09 -8.13 -15.18
CA VAL A 125 -9.00 -7.19 -14.91
C VAL A 125 -8.96 -6.09 -15.96
N GLU A 126 -9.10 -6.45 -17.24
CA GLU A 126 -9.09 -5.49 -18.35
C GLU A 126 -10.28 -4.53 -18.30
N ARG A 127 -11.51 -5.04 -18.12
CA ARG A 127 -12.71 -4.18 -18.01
C ARG A 127 -12.62 -3.22 -16.84
N THR A 128 -12.12 -3.69 -15.69
CA THR A 128 -11.97 -2.84 -14.50
C THR A 128 -10.90 -1.78 -14.71
N ARG A 129 -9.75 -2.15 -15.29
CA ARG A 129 -8.67 -1.21 -15.64
C ARG A 129 -9.17 -0.12 -16.59
N LYS A 130 -9.97 -0.48 -17.60
CA LYS A 130 -10.59 0.49 -18.50
C LYS A 130 -11.51 1.47 -17.77
N SER A 131 -12.39 0.97 -16.90
CA SER A 131 -13.29 1.83 -16.11
C SER A 131 -12.53 2.78 -15.17
N VAL A 132 -11.45 2.30 -14.54
CA VAL A 132 -10.56 3.13 -13.71
C VAL A 132 -9.87 4.21 -14.54
N GLN A 133 -9.39 3.86 -15.74
CA GLN A 133 -8.74 4.80 -16.64
C GLN A 133 -9.71 5.89 -17.12
N GLU A 134 -10.93 5.52 -17.52
CA GLU A 134 -11.97 6.47 -17.92
C GLU A 134 -12.26 7.51 -16.82
N MET A 135 -12.34 7.09 -15.55
CA MET A 135 -12.51 8.03 -14.43
C MET A 135 -11.27 8.93 -14.25
N LYS A 136 -10.05 8.38 -14.33
CA LYS A 136 -8.80 9.19 -14.25
C LYS A 136 -8.69 10.23 -15.35
N ASP A 137 -9.06 9.87 -16.57
CA ASP A 137 -9.01 10.76 -17.73
C ASP A 137 -9.99 11.92 -17.53
N GLN A 138 -11.18 11.65 -16.98
CA GLN A 138 -12.15 12.69 -16.66
C GLN A 138 -11.65 13.61 -15.53
N LEU A 139 -11.00 13.08 -14.49
CA LEU A 139 -10.37 13.91 -13.44
C LEU A 139 -9.24 14.81 -13.95
N SER A 140 -8.55 14.39 -15.00
CA SER A 140 -7.46 15.15 -15.61
C SER A 140 -7.92 16.00 -16.81
N SER A 141 -9.20 15.94 -17.18
CA SER A 141 -9.77 16.68 -18.29
C SER A 141 -9.54 18.19 -18.11
N PRO A 142 -9.03 18.89 -19.16
CA PRO A 142 -8.83 20.33 -19.12
C PRO A 142 -10.10 21.12 -18.76
N SER A 143 -11.29 20.57 -19.08
CA SER A 143 -12.57 21.18 -18.73
C SER A 143 -12.86 21.11 -17.23
N ALA A 144 -12.58 19.97 -16.58
CA ALA A 144 -12.74 19.81 -15.14
C ALA A 144 -11.75 20.69 -14.36
N VAL A 145 -10.51 20.79 -14.85
CA VAL A 145 -9.49 21.69 -14.29
C VAL A 145 -9.89 23.15 -14.46
N ALA A 146 -10.34 23.56 -15.65
CA ALA A 146 -10.77 24.94 -15.91
C ALA A 146 -12.01 25.33 -15.08
N GLN A 147 -12.95 24.42 -14.84
CA GLN A 147 -14.09 24.67 -13.96
C GLN A 147 -13.69 24.78 -12.49
N ALA A 148 -12.76 23.94 -12.02
CA ALA A 148 -12.19 24.07 -10.69
C ALA A 148 -11.44 25.41 -10.52
N GLU A 149 -10.68 25.85 -11.53
CA GLU A 149 -9.99 27.15 -11.54
C GLU A 149 -10.96 28.33 -11.59
N LYS A 150 -12.05 28.24 -12.35
CA LYS A 150 -13.12 29.25 -12.39
C LYS A 150 -13.76 29.41 -11.01
N LYS A 151 -14.14 28.31 -10.36
CA LYS A 151 -14.69 28.33 -8.98
C LYS A 151 -13.66 28.87 -7.98
N ASN A 152 -12.37 28.54 -8.15
CA ASN A 152 -11.28 29.07 -7.34
C ASN A 152 -11.19 30.61 -7.45
N ARG A 153 -11.20 31.15 -8.68
CA ARG A 153 -11.17 32.60 -8.93
C ARG A 153 -12.40 33.31 -8.35
N GLN A 154 -13.57 32.68 -8.43
CA GLN A 154 -14.82 33.24 -7.91
C GLN A 154 -14.83 33.31 -6.36
N ALA A 155 -14.26 32.31 -5.68
CA ALA A 155 -14.12 32.30 -4.22
C ALA A 155 -13.15 33.38 -3.72
N LEU A 156 -12.06 33.64 -4.45
CA LEU A 156 -11.08 34.69 -4.10
C LEU A 156 -11.59 36.12 -4.36
N LEU A 157 -12.42 36.31 -5.38
CA LEU A 157 -13.02 37.62 -5.70
C LEU A 157 -14.16 38.00 -4.76
N ALA A 158 -14.86 37.02 -4.19
CA ALA A 158 -15.89 37.27 -3.17
C ALA A 158 -15.34 37.89 -1.88
N SER A 159 -14.02 37.78 -1.62
CA SER A 159 -13.39 38.30 -0.39
C SER A 159 -12.74 39.69 -0.53
N THR A 160 -12.68 40.27 -1.73
CA THR A 160 -11.90 41.51 -1.99
C THR A 160 -12.73 42.74 -2.37
N GLY A 161 -14.06 42.66 -2.30
CA GLY A 161 -14.96 43.75 -2.67
C GLY A 161 -15.35 44.67 -1.51
N GLN A 162 -14.43 45.48 -0.96
CA GLN A 162 -14.74 46.86 -0.52
C GLN A 162 -13.51 47.59 0.05
N ASP A 163 -13.23 48.75 -0.54
CA ASP A 163 -12.63 49.96 0.02
C ASP A 163 -11.37 49.85 0.89
N ARG A 164 -10.27 50.51 0.46
CA ARG A 164 -9.42 51.42 1.28
C ARG A 164 -8.07 51.70 0.60
N SER A 165 -8.04 52.71 -0.28
CA SER A 165 -6.80 53.15 -0.95
C SER A 165 -5.97 54.17 -0.14
N THR A 166 -6.29 54.46 1.12
CA THR A 166 -5.65 55.60 1.84
C THR A 166 -5.18 55.31 3.26
N GLY A 167 -5.26 54.07 3.75
CA GLY A 167 -4.76 53.65 5.07
C GLY A 167 -3.78 52.47 5.05
N LEU A 168 -3.30 52.11 3.85
CA LEU A 168 -2.66 50.81 3.59
C LEU A 168 -1.32 50.66 4.31
N GLU A 169 -0.49 51.71 4.40
CA GLU A 169 0.88 51.61 4.92
C GLU A 169 0.92 51.25 6.42
N ALA A 170 0.19 51.97 7.27
CA ALA A 170 0.19 51.74 8.72
C ALA A 170 -0.51 50.44 9.12
N HIS A 171 -1.57 50.06 8.39
CA HIS A 171 -2.24 48.78 8.59
C HIS A 171 -1.40 47.61 8.09
N LEU A 172 -0.65 47.77 7.00
CA LEU A 172 0.29 46.75 6.50
C LEU A 172 1.41 46.50 7.51
N VAL A 173 2.00 47.55 8.08
CA VAL A 173 3.05 47.38 9.11
C VAL A 173 2.50 46.68 10.36
N SER A 174 1.32 47.08 10.84
CA SER A 174 0.68 46.44 12.01
C SER A 174 0.26 44.99 11.74
N ALA A 175 -0.30 44.70 10.55
CA ALA A 175 -0.67 43.35 10.13
C ALA A 175 0.56 42.47 9.93
N ASN A 176 1.67 43.03 9.42
CA ASN A 176 2.92 42.31 9.24
C ASN A 176 3.58 41.97 10.59
N SER A 177 3.62 42.91 11.55
CA SER A 177 4.09 42.62 12.91
C SER A 177 3.26 41.55 13.61
N ARG A 178 1.93 41.61 13.50
CA ARG A 178 1.04 40.57 14.05
C ARG A 178 1.24 39.22 13.36
N TYR A 179 1.40 39.21 12.04
CA TYR A 179 1.68 38.00 11.27
C TYR A 179 3.02 37.37 11.67
N ILE A 180 4.08 38.17 11.82
CA ILE A 180 5.40 37.69 12.27
C ILE A 180 5.30 37.06 13.67
N GLN A 181 4.58 37.70 14.59
CA GLN A 181 4.41 37.17 15.95
C GLN A 181 3.59 35.88 15.98
N GLU A 182 2.50 35.83 15.20
CA GLU A 182 1.66 34.64 15.06
C GLU A 182 2.42 33.48 14.40
N GLN A 183 3.30 33.77 13.42
CA GLN A 183 4.21 32.78 12.84
C GLN A 183 5.28 32.29 13.82
N GLN A 184 5.80 33.16 14.68
CA GLN A 184 6.79 32.80 15.70
C GLN A 184 6.20 31.88 16.77
N GLU A 185 4.99 32.18 17.25
CA GLU A 185 4.24 31.30 18.16
C GLU A 185 3.90 29.96 17.49
N GLN A 186 3.49 30.00 16.21
CA GLN A 186 3.21 28.78 15.46
C GLN A 186 4.46 27.91 15.26
N GLN A 187 5.62 28.52 14.98
CA GLN A 187 6.89 27.78 14.91
C GLN A 187 7.27 27.16 16.25
N GLN A 188 7.00 27.82 17.37
CA GLN A 188 7.29 27.29 18.70
C GLN A 188 6.42 26.07 19.03
N LEU A 189 5.15 26.09 18.62
CA LEU A 189 4.25 24.92 18.72
C LEU A 189 4.69 23.78 17.80
N ILE A 190 5.16 24.08 16.59
CA ILE A 190 5.70 23.06 15.67
C ILE A 190 6.95 22.42 16.25
N MET A 191 7.83 23.18 16.91
CA MET A 191 9.04 22.64 17.54
C MET A 191 8.70 21.69 18.70
N GLN A 192 7.71 22.05 19.54
CA GLN A 192 7.24 21.17 20.62
C GLN A 192 6.57 19.89 20.08
N GLU A 193 5.75 20.01 19.04
CA GLU A 193 5.10 18.86 18.38
C GLU A 193 6.13 17.91 17.77
N GLN A 194 7.23 18.46 17.22
CA GLN A 194 8.34 17.66 16.70
C GLN A 194 9.16 16.98 17.81
N ASP A 195 9.37 17.62 18.95
CA ASP A 195 10.06 17.00 20.10
C ASP A 195 9.27 15.80 20.65
N GLU A 196 7.93 15.90 20.76
CA GLU A 196 7.08 14.75 21.13
C GLU A 196 7.17 13.62 20.10
N GLN A 197 7.26 13.96 18.80
CA GLN A 197 7.46 12.96 17.74
C GLN A 197 8.81 12.28 17.84
N LEU A 198 9.87 12.99 18.19
CA LEU A 198 11.20 12.40 18.40
C LEU A 198 11.22 11.45 19.61
N GLU A 199 10.48 11.75 20.67
CA GLU A 199 10.32 10.83 21.81
C GLU A 199 9.60 9.53 21.41
N LEU A 200 8.52 9.63 20.62
CA LEU A 200 7.80 8.46 20.11
C LEU A 200 8.67 7.60 19.17
N VAL A 201 9.44 8.24 18.30
CA VAL A 201 10.40 7.57 17.42
C VAL A 201 11.50 6.89 18.23
N SER A 202 12.00 7.53 19.29
CA SER A 202 12.97 6.94 20.23
C SER A 202 12.42 5.68 20.92
N GLY A 203 11.15 5.70 21.34
CA GLY A 203 10.47 4.51 21.88
C GLY A 203 10.39 3.37 20.86
N SER A 204 10.08 3.68 19.60
CA SER A 204 10.04 2.69 18.51
C SER A 204 11.43 2.11 18.20
N ILE A 205 12.48 2.93 18.26
CA ILE A 205 13.87 2.49 18.11
C ILE A 205 14.26 1.54 19.27
N ARG A 206 13.79 1.79 20.49
CA ARG A 206 14.04 0.89 21.63
C ARG A 206 13.39 -0.48 21.43
N VAL A 207 12.15 -0.52 20.93
CA VAL A 207 11.47 -1.78 20.59
C VAL A 207 12.20 -2.51 19.46
N LEU A 208 12.62 -1.80 18.41
CA LEU A 208 13.42 -2.39 17.32
C LEU A 208 14.76 -2.94 17.83
N LYS A 209 15.42 -2.25 18.76
CA LYS A 209 16.65 -2.74 19.40
C LYS A 209 16.41 -4.02 20.19
N ASP A 210 15.33 -4.09 20.98
CA ASP A 210 14.96 -5.29 21.73
C ASP A 210 14.62 -6.47 20.79
N MET A 211 13.87 -6.21 19.71
CA MET A 211 13.56 -7.24 18.70
C MET A 211 14.83 -7.68 17.96
N SER A 212 15.72 -6.76 17.60
CA SER A 212 17.01 -7.08 16.97
C SER A 212 17.90 -7.90 17.88
N GLY A 213 17.89 -7.64 19.19
CA GLY A 213 18.61 -8.45 20.17
C GLY A 213 18.08 -9.89 20.19
N ARG A 214 16.76 -10.05 20.31
CA ARG A 214 16.11 -11.37 20.31
C ARG A 214 16.31 -12.14 18.99
N ILE A 215 16.31 -11.43 17.85
CA ILE A 215 16.63 -12.05 16.55
C ILE A 215 18.08 -12.52 16.54
N GLY A 216 19.01 -11.74 17.11
CA GLY A 216 20.41 -12.16 17.25
C GLY A 216 20.54 -13.44 18.08
N ASP A 217 19.92 -13.48 19.25
CA ASP A 217 19.97 -14.64 20.14
C ASP A 217 19.38 -15.91 19.46
N GLU A 218 18.24 -15.77 18.77
CA GLU A 218 17.60 -16.88 18.03
C GLU A 218 18.44 -17.34 16.83
N LEU A 219 19.13 -16.42 16.14
CA LEU A 219 20.05 -16.78 15.05
C LEU A 219 21.27 -17.53 15.57
N ASP A 220 21.80 -17.13 16.73
CA ASP A 220 22.91 -17.83 17.38
C ASP A 220 22.48 -19.24 17.84
N GLU A 221 21.26 -19.39 18.40
CA GLU A 221 20.69 -20.71 18.71
C GLU A 221 20.49 -21.57 17.46
N GLN A 222 19.98 -20.99 16.36
CA GLN A 222 19.84 -21.70 15.09
C GLN A 222 21.18 -22.07 14.46
N ALA A 223 22.23 -21.28 14.65
CA ALA A 223 23.58 -21.61 14.18
C ALA A 223 24.14 -22.84 14.92
N VAL A 224 23.87 -22.97 16.22
CA VAL A 224 24.20 -24.18 16.99
C VAL A 224 23.39 -25.37 16.50
N MET A 225 22.06 -25.23 16.36
CA MET A 225 21.20 -26.31 15.87
C MET A 225 21.55 -26.77 14.43
N LEU A 226 22.01 -25.86 13.57
CA LEU A 226 22.50 -26.19 12.23
C LEU A 226 23.84 -26.95 12.26
N GLY A 227 24.69 -26.64 13.24
CA GLY A 227 25.91 -27.42 13.50
C GLY A 227 25.58 -28.87 13.86
N ASP A 228 24.66 -29.07 14.81
CA ASP A 228 24.21 -30.40 15.23
C ASP A 228 23.55 -31.18 14.07
N PHE A 229 22.74 -30.50 13.24
CA PHE A 229 22.15 -31.11 12.05
C PHE A 229 23.22 -31.51 11.00
N GLY A 230 24.27 -30.70 10.86
CA GLY A 230 25.43 -31.04 10.03
C GLY A 230 26.13 -32.31 10.50
N ASP A 231 26.35 -32.43 11.81
CA ASP A 231 26.94 -33.62 12.42
C ASP A 231 26.07 -34.88 12.24
N GLU A 232 24.73 -34.75 12.36
CA GLU A 232 23.79 -35.84 12.08
C GLU A 232 23.77 -36.24 10.59
N MET A 233 23.88 -35.26 9.69
CA MET A 233 23.98 -35.50 8.25
C MET A 233 25.27 -36.24 7.90
N ASP A 234 26.41 -35.85 8.47
CA ASP A 234 27.69 -36.52 8.27
C ASP A 234 27.68 -37.95 8.83
N GLN A 235 27.05 -38.15 9.99
CA GLN A 235 26.86 -39.49 10.53
C GLN A 235 25.97 -40.35 9.62
N THR A 236 24.92 -39.77 9.04
CA THR A 236 24.05 -40.47 8.08
C THR A 236 24.80 -40.82 6.78
N SER A 237 25.62 -39.89 6.28
CA SER A 237 26.48 -40.09 5.11
C SER A 237 27.47 -41.23 5.32
N SER A 238 28.17 -41.26 6.47
CA SER A 238 29.11 -42.34 6.79
C SER A 238 28.44 -43.73 6.92
N ARG A 239 27.20 -43.77 7.43
CA ARG A 239 26.39 -45.00 7.46
C ARG A 239 25.99 -45.41 6.05
N MET A 240 25.58 -44.47 5.20
CA MET A 240 25.25 -44.74 3.81
C MET A 240 26.45 -45.26 3.03
N ASP A 241 27.64 -44.67 3.18
CA ASP A 241 28.88 -45.16 2.58
C ASP A 241 29.24 -46.57 3.03
N SER A 242 29.02 -46.87 4.31
CA SER A 242 29.21 -48.22 4.86
C SER A 242 28.24 -49.22 4.23
N VAL A 243 26.99 -48.82 3.97
CA VAL A 243 25.99 -49.62 3.26
C VAL A 243 26.39 -49.81 1.80
N LEU A 244 26.84 -48.76 1.11
CA LEU A 244 27.31 -48.82 -0.28
C LEU A 244 28.50 -49.77 -0.42
N LYS A 245 29.51 -49.70 0.46
CA LYS A 245 30.63 -50.66 0.48
C LYS A 245 30.19 -52.10 0.71
N LYS A 246 29.19 -52.33 1.56
CA LYS A 246 28.62 -53.67 1.77
C LYS A 246 27.89 -54.17 0.52
N LEU A 247 27.12 -53.31 -0.15
CA LEU A 247 26.45 -53.64 -1.41
C LEU A 247 27.46 -53.97 -2.51
N GLU A 248 28.53 -53.19 -2.63
CA GLU A 248 29.63 -53.44 -3.57
C GLU A 248 30.31 -54.79 -3.28
N LYS A 249 30.62 -55.08 -2.00
CA LYS A 249 31.20 -56.37 -1.62
C LYS A 249 30.27 -57.56 -1.91
N VAL A 250 28.98 -57.44 -1.62
CA VAL A 250 27.98 -58.49 -1.94
C VAL A 250 27.89 -58.66 -3.46
N SER A 251 27.85 -57.57 -4.22
CA SER A 251 27.87 -57.59 -5.69
C SER A 251 29.09 -58.36 -6.22
N HIS A 252 30.30 -58.03 -5.76
CA HIS A 252 31.52 -58.73 -6.18
C HIS A 252 31.60 -60.19 -5.72
N MET A 253 31.00 -60.54 -4.58
CA MET A 253 30.88 -61.94 -4.17
C MET A 253 29.92 -62.73 -5.06
N THR A 254 28.84 -62.10 -5.56
CA THR A 254 27.92 -62.75 -6.50
C THR A 254 28.51 -62.89 -7.92
N SER A 255 29.41 -62.00 -8.35
CA SER A 255 30.07 -62.11 -9.66
C SER A 255 31.17 -63.18 -9.72
N ASN A 256 31.78 -63.52 -8.58
CA ASN A 256 32.80 -64.58 -8.48
C ASN A 256 32.23 -65.99 -8.24
N SER A 257 30.90 -66.12 -8.12
CA SER A 257 30.20 -67.40 -7.90
C SER A 257 29.53 -67.96 -9.18
N LYS A 258 30.00 -67.50 -10.35
CA LYS A 258 29.71 -68.07 -11.67
C LYS A 258 31.02 -68.54 -12.29
#